data_AF-A0A1V4MT74-F1
#
_entry.id   AF-A0A1V4MT74-F1
#
_cell.length_a   1.000
_cell.length_b   1.000
_cell.length_c   1.000
_cell.angle_alpha   90.00
_cell.angle_beta   90.00
_cell.angle_gamma   90.00
#
_symmetry.space_group_name_H-M   'P 1'
#
loop_
_entity.id
_entity.type
_entity.pdbx_description
1 polymer ?
#
loop_
_entity_poly.entity_id
_entity_poly.type
_entity_poly.pdbx_seq_one_letter_code
_entity_poly.pdbx_strand_id
1 'polypeptide(L)'
;MEKAFITGRPVNRGGDAGPAKWAVFLFSVFVFAFCLALLYMGMRGVMRLGGFVASGGPYQIAHQAPDWVWVFPVSIMLMVGSMFASMYAGSKVGGPNLMALAWSALFLVLGWNFVEFGFGIGTGGGLAWGWVICAVTFLLMGGVPLAIILSSFFRSMRERSNGPATGESPPWGLSLLLQAAAAAGGALLGLEFFSTLS
;
A
#
# COMPACT_ATOMS: atom_id res chain seq x y z
N MET A 1 -8.96 37.86 11.92
CA MET A 1 -7.79 37.18 11.31
C MET A 1 -6.45 37.85 11.66
N GLU A 2 -6.42 39.11 12.12
CA GLU A 2 -5.18 39.87 12.34
C GLU A 2 -4.47 39.59 13.69
N LYS A 3 -5.20 39.16 14.73
CA LYS A 3 -4.65 39.07 16.10
C LYS A 3 -3.79 37.82 16.39
N ALA A 4 -3.75 36.83 15.50
CA ALA A 4 -3.02 35.58 15.72
C ALA A 4 -1.52 35.67 15.34
N PHE A 5 -1.13 36.67 14.53
CA PHE A 5 0.25 36.82 14.04
C PHE A 5 1.20 37.42 15.10
N ILE A 6 0.67 38.24 16.03
CA ILE A 6 1.48 39.01 17.00
C ILE A 6 1.82 38.19 18.26
N THR A 7 1.06 37.15 18.59
CA THR A 7 1.12 36.53 19.92
C THR A 7 2.17 35.44 20.09
N GLY A 8 2.96 35.09 19.07
CA GLY A 8 3.98 34.04 19.16
C GLY A 8 3.44 32.68 19.66
N ARG A 9 2.12 32.48 19.60
CA ARG A 9 1.50 31.22 20.00
C ARG A 9 1.74 30.23 18.88
N PRO A 10 2.25 29.03 19.18
CA PRO A 10 2.47 28.03 18.15
C PRO A 10 1.16 27.79 17.41
N VAL A 11 1.17 28.05 16.09
CA VAL A 11 0.14 27.61 15.16
C VAL A 11 0.05 26.09 15.32
N ASN A 12 -0.97 25.64 16.04
CA ASN A 12 -1.34 24.24 16.28
C ASN A 12 -0.15 23.27 16.41
N ARG A 13 0.32 23.05 17.64
CA ARG A 13 1.05 21.82 18.00
C ARG A 13 0.16 20.65 17.56
N GLY A 14 0.60 19.87 16.58
CA GLY A 14 -0.16 18.75 16.01
C GLY A 14 -0.35 17.60 17.00
N GLY A 15 -1.25 17.78 17.96
CA GLY A 15 -1.57 16.79 19.01
C GLY A 15 -3.06 16.40 19.07
N ASP A 16 -3.98 17.20 18.52
CA ASP A 16 -5.42 17.01 18.76
C ASP A 16 -6.13 16.27 17.62
N ALA A 17 -5.51 15.21 17.09
CA ALA A 17 -6.28 14.26 16.29
C ALA A 17 -7.15 13.45 17.25
N GLY A 18 -8.44 13.80 17.34
CA GLY A 18 -9.39 13.02 18.14
C GLY A 18 -9.35 11.52 17.78
N PRO A 19 -9.72 10.61 18.71
CA PRO A 19 -9.57 9.16 18.55
C PRO A 19 -10.24 8.62 17.28
N ALA A 20 -11.32 9.27 16.83
CA ALA A 20 -11.98 8.96 15.57
C ALA A 20 -11.08 9.11 14.33
N LYS A 21 -10.22 10.13 14.29
CA LYS A 21 -9.30 10.35 13.15
C LYS A 21 -8.16 9.33 13.13
N TRP A 22 -7.66 8.97 14.31
CA TRP A 22 -6.69 7.87 14.45
C TRP A 22 -7.30 6.53 14.02
N ALA A 23 -8.54 6.24 14.43
CA ALA A 23 -9.25 5.04 14.01
C ALA A 23 -9.43 4.99 12.50
N VAL A 24 -9.89 6.09 11.87
CA VAL A 24 -10.04 6.17 10.40
C VAL A 24 -8.70 5.99 9.70
N PHE A 25 -7.63 6.60 10.22
CA PHE A 25 -6.29 6.48 9.64
C PHE A 25 -5.74 5.05 9.69
N LEU A 26 -5.78 4.41 10.87
CA LEU A 26 -5.34 3.03 11.04
C LEU A 26 -6.20 2.05 10.25
N PHE A 27 -7.52 2.25 10.23
CA PHE A 27 -8.45 1.45 9.45
C PHE A 27 -8.18 1.59 7.94
N SER A 28 -7.87 2.79 7.46
CA SER A 28 -7.52 3.00 6.05
C SER A 28 -6.24 2.24 5.66
N VAL A 29 -5.22 2.25 6.53
CA VAL A 29 -3.98 1.48 6.30
C VAL A 29 -4.25 -0.02 6.32
N PHE A 30 -5.09 -0.50 7.23
CA PHE A 30 -5.52 -1.89 7.30
C PHE A 30 -6.24 -2.32 6.01
N VAL A 31 -7.25 -1.55 5.58
CA VAL A 31 -8.02 -1.84 4.36
C VAL A 31 -7.13 -1.81 3.12
N PHE A 32 -6.19 -0.86 3.04
CA PHE A 32 -5.23 -0.80 1.94
C PHE A 32 -4.37 -2.07 1.86
N ALA A 33 -3.79 -2.49 2.98
CA ALA A 33 -2.95 -3.69 3.02
C ALA A 33 -3.75 -4.97 2.72
N PHE A 34 -4.99 -5.05 3.22
CA PHE A 34 -5.93 -6.13 2.89
C PHE A 34 -6.21 -6.19 1.38
N CYS A 35 -6.59 -5.08 0.77
CA CYS A 35 -6.88 -5.01 -0.67
C CYS A 35 -5.64 -5.31 -1.52
N LEU A 36 -4.46 -4.83 -1.09
CA LEU A 36 -3.20 -5.10 -1.77
C LEU A 36 -2.86 -6.60 -1.74
N ALA A 37 -3.08 -7.28 -0.61
CA ALA A 37 -2.89 -8.74 -0.50
C ALA A 37 -3.84 -9.52 -1.41
N LEU A 38 -5.12 -9.12 -1.48
CA LEU A 38 -6.09 -9.72 -2.41
C LEU A 38 -5.69 -9.51 -3.86
N LEU A 39 -5.28 -8.30 -4.22
CA LEU A 39 -4.84 -7.98 -5.57
C LEU A 39 -3.59 -8.79 -5.96
N TYR A 40 -2.64 -8.92 -5.03
CA TYR A 40 -1.44 -9.71 -5.21
C TYR A 40 -1.76 -11.19 -5.47
N MET A 41 -2.59 -11.80 -4.62
CA MET A 41 -2.98 -13.21 -4.76
C MET A 41 -3.86 -13.46 -5.99
N GLY A 42 -4.84 -12.59 -6.23
CA GLY A 42 -5.70 -12.66 -7.41
C GLY A 42 -4.88 -12.61 -8.70
N MET A 43 -3.94 -11.68 -8.79
CA MET A 43 -3.07 -11.54 -9.96
C MET A 43 -2.25 -12.80 -10.22
N ARG A 44 -1.71 -13.45 -9.16
CA ARG A 44 -1.05 -14.76 -9.29
C ARG A 44 -2.00 -15.83 -9.83
N GLY A 45 -3.24 -15.87 -9.33
CA GLY A 45 -4.25 -16.79 -9.82
C GLY A 45 -4.51 -16.62 -11.32
N VAL A 46 -4.68 -15.38 -11.79
CA VAL A 46 -4.92 -15.10 -13.21
C VAL A 46 -3.69 -15.35 -14.07
N MET A 47 -2.49 -15.01 -13.61
CA MET A 47 -1.25 -15.29 -14.36
C MET A 47 -0.98 -16.79 -14.51
N ARG A 48 -1.36 -17.62 -13.53
CA ARG A 48 -1.31 -19.09 -13.66
C ARG A 48 -2.25 -19.61 -14.74
N LEU A 49 -3.36 -18.92 -15.00
CA LEU A 49 -4.32 -19.24 -16.05
C LEU A 49 -3.93 -18.65 -17.42
N GLY A 50 -2.72 -18.10 -17.57
CA GLY A 50 -2.27 -17.51 -18.84
C GLY A 50 -2.44 -15.99 -18.94
N GLY A 51 -2.83 -15.32 -17.85
CA GLY A 51 -2.84 -13.85 -17.74
C GLY A 51 -4.12 -13.17 -18.22
N PHE A 52 -5.03 -13.89 -18.89
CA PHE A 52 -6.32 -13.37 -19.32
C PHE A 52 -7.42 -14.39 -19.06
N VAL A 53 -8.49 -13.94 -18.42
CA VAL A 53 -9.69 -14.73 -18.18
C VAL A 53 -10.92 -13.90 -18.53
N ALA A 54 -11.95 -14.54 -19.09
CA ALA A 54 -13.20 -13.90 -19.44
C ALA A 54 -14.37 -14.83 -19.13
N SER A 55 -15.54 -14.27 -18.87
CA SER A 55 -16.79 -15.01 -18.72
C SER A 55 -17.89 -14.30 -19.51
N GLY A 56 -18.66 -15.07 -20.26
CA GLY A 56 -19.71 -14.58 -21.14
C GLY A 56 -19.21 -13.92 -22.43
N GLY A 57 -20.15 -13.71 -23.36
CA GLY A 57 -19.92 -13.06 -24.65
C GLY A 57 -19.99 -14.01 -25.86
N PRO A 58 -20.05 -13.46 -27.09
CA PRO A 58 -20.13 -14.23 -28.33
C PRO A 58 -18.78 -14.79 -28.81
N TYR A 59 -17.69 -14.54 -28.08
CA TYR A 59 -16.33 -14.94 -28.46
C TYR A 59 -15.92 -16.27 -27.79
N GLN A 60 -15.03 -17.01 -28.45
CA GLN A 60 -14.45 -18.21 -27.85
C GLN A 60 -13.51 -17.82 -26.70
N ILE A 61 -13.89 -18.21 -25.49
CA ILE A 61 -13.15 -17.97 -24.26
C ILE A 61 -12.05 -19.03 -24.13
N ALA A 62 -10.79 -18.61 -24.20
CA ALA A 62 -9.65 -19.51 -24.02
C ALA A 62 -9.54 -20.06 -22.58
N HIS A 63 -9.80 -19.22 -21.58
CA HIS A 63 -9.83 -19.59 -20.16
C HIS A 63 -11.03 -18.95 -19.46
N GLN A 64 -11.90 -19.79 -18.88
CA GLN A 64 -13.07 -19.34 -18.14
C GLN A 64 -12.66 -18.58 -16.88
N ALA A 65 -13.35 -17.47 -16.60
CA ALA A 65 -13.08 -16.68 -15.41
C ALA A 65 -13.47 -17.43 -14.12
N PRO A 66 -12.58 -17.50 -13.12
CA PRO A 66 -12.92 -18.02 -11.80
C PRO A 66 -14.01 -17.18 -11.13
N ASP A 67 -14.82 -17.81 -10.27
CA ASP A 67 -15.94 -17.16 -9.57
C ASP A 67 -15.49 -16.00 -8.66
N TRP A 68 -14.24 -15.99 -8.20
CA TRP A 68 -13.68 -14.93 -7.35
C TRP A 68 -13.14 -13.72 -8.13
N VAL A 69 -13.25 -13.67 -9.47
CA VAL A 69 -12.68 -12.57 -10.28
C VAL A 69 -13.27 -11.19 -9.95
N TRP A 70 -14.47 -11.14 -9.37
CA TRP A 70 -15.09 -9.89 -8.91
C TRP A 70 -14.31 -9.20 -7.78
N VAL A 71 -13.41 -9.91 -7.10
CA VAL A 71 -12.55 -9.35 -6.05
C VAL A 71 -11.60 -8.29 -6.60
N PHE A 72 -11.20 -8.35 -7.87
CA PHE A 72 -10.31 -7.36 -8.49
C PHE A 72 -10.91 -5.94 -8.53
N PRO A 73 -12.06 -5.69 -9.17
CA PRO A 73 -12.62 -4.34 -9.20
C PRO A 73 -12.97 -3.84 -7.79
N VAL A 74 -13.49 -4.71 -6.91
CA VAL A 74 -13.86 -4.33 -5.54
C VAL A 74 -12.63 -3.92 -4.73
N SER A 75 -11.54 -4.70 -4.78
CA SER A 75 -10.30 -4.38 -4.06
C SER A 75 -9.66 -3.10 -4.56
N ILE A 76 -9.67 -2.83 -5.88
CA ILE A 76 -9.14 -1.57 -6.44
C ILE A 76 -9.96 -0.37 -5.93
N MET A 77 -11.29 -0.45 -5.97
CA MET A 77 -12.16 0.64 -5.50
C MET A 77 -11.97 0.91 -4.00
N LEU A 78 -11.91 -0.14 -3.18
CA LEU A 78 -11.69 -0.01 -1.74
C LEU A 78 -10.30 0.53 -1.41
N MET A 79 -9.27 0.09 -2.13
CA MET A 79 -7.90 0.54 -1.96
C MET A 79 -7.77 2.04 -2.29
N VAL A 80 -8.32 2.48 -3.42
CA VAL A 80 -8.35 3.92 -3.79
C VAL A 80 -9.16 4.71 -2.76
N GLY A 81 -10.32 4.21 -2.34
CA GLY A 81 -11.14 4.82 -1.28
C GLY A 81 -10.38 4.98 0.03
N SER A 82 -9.59 3.98 0.44
CA SER A 82 -8.75 4.05 1.64
C SER A 82 -7.58 5.04 1.50
N MET A 83 -7.03 5.24 0.29
CA MET A 83 -6.03 6.29 0.04
C MET A 83 -6.62 7.67 0.30
N PHE A 84 -7.80 7.96 -0.24
CA PHE A 84 -8.49 9.24 0.00
C PHE A 84 -8.88 9.43 1.47
N ALA A 85 -9.38 8.39 2.13
CA ALA A 85 -9.71 8.43 3.56
C ALA A 85 -8.47 8.71 4.44
N SER A 86 -7.34 8.09 4.11
CA SER A 86 -6.06 8.32 4.78
C SER A 86 -5.51 9.73 4.54
N MET A 87 -5.67 10.31 3.35
CA MET A 87 -5.27 11.70 3.08
C MET A 87 -6.10 12.71 3.89
N TYR A 88 -7.41 12.47 4.02
CA TYR A 88 -8.31 13.31 4.81
C TYR A 88 -8.01 13.23 6.32
N ALA A 89 -7.69 12.05 6.84
CA ALA A 89 -7.35 11.87 8.25
C ALA A 89 -5.91 12.31 8.57
N GLY A 90 -4.95 12.02 7.67
CA GLY A 90 -3.52 12.19 7.88
C GLY A 90 -3.04 13.64 7.97
N SER A 91 -3.78 14.60 7.41
CA SER A 91 -3.43 16.02 7.42
C SER A 91 -3.48 16.67 8.82
N LYS A 92 -3.96 15.95 9.85
CA LYS A 92 -4.02 16.41 11.25
C LYS A 92 -3.34 15.46 12.25
N VAL A 93 -2.93 14.27 11.83
CA VAL A 93 -2.46 13.20 12.74
C VAL A 93 -0.98 13.32 13.13
N GLY A 94 -0.17 14.09 12.38
CA GLY A 94 1.21 14.42 12.78
C GLY A 94 2.13 13.20 12.93
N GLY A 95 2.94 12.90 11.92
CA GLY A 95 3.90 11.79 11.98
C GLY A 95 4.23 11.21 10.60
N PRO A 96 5.16 10.24 10.52
CA PRO A 96 5.45 9.53 9.28
C PRO A 96 4.23 8.72 8.84
N ASN A 97 3.85 8.89 7.57
CA ASN A 97 2.66 8.27 6.99
C ASN A 97 3.06 7.12 6.06
N LEU A 98 2.74 5.88 6.43
CA LEU A 98 2.98 4.71 5.57
C LEU A 98 2.22 4.79 4.25
N MET A 99 1.13 5.57 4.20
CA MET A 99 0.38 5.78 2.96
C MET A 99 1.15 6.57 1.91
N ALA A 100 2.20 7.31 2.29
CA ALA A 100 3.11 7.90 1.30
C ALA A 100 3.84 6.82 0.49
N LEU A 101 4.05 5.64 1.09
CA LEU A 101 4.65 4.47 0.46
C LEU A 101 3.61 3.58 -0.23
N ALA A 102 2.32 3.86 -0.11
CA ALA A 102 1.26 3.03 -0.68
C ALA A 102 1.42 2.85 -2.19
N TRP A 103 1.76 3.94 -2.90
CA TRP A 103 2.05 3.89 -4.33
C TRP A 103 3.24 2.96 -4.62
N SER A 104 4.39 3.19 -3.97
CA SER A 104 5.57 2.34 -4.14
C SER A 104 5.29 0.88 -3.78
N ALA A 105 4.57 0.63 -2.69
CA ALA A 105 4.19 -0.70 -2.24
C ALA A 105 3.32 -1.40 -3.29
N LEU A 106 2.30 -0.72 -3.83
CA LEU A 106 1.47 -1.23 -4.91
C LEU A 106 2.32 -1.68 -6.11
N PHE A 107 3.11 -0.77 -6.67
CA PHE A 107 3.89 -1.06 -7.88
C PHE A 107 4.96 -2.12 -7.65
N LEU A 108 5.63 -2.12 -6.50
CA LEU A 108 6.66 -3.12 -6.20
C LEU A 108 6.06 -4.50 -5.95
N VAL A 109 4.92 -4.59 -5.25
CA VAL A 109 4.23 -5.86 -4.98
C VAL A 109 3.68 -6.46 -6.28
N LEU A 110 3.08 -5.67 -7.17
CA LEU A 110 2.67 -6.15 -8.49
C LEU A 110 3.86 -6.44 -9.41
N GLY A 111 4.92 -5.62 -9.37
CA GLY A 111 6.15 -5.85 -10.12
C GLY A 111 6.80 -7.17 -9.73
N TRP A 112 6.80 -7.51 -8.44
CA TRP A 112 7.33 -8.78 -7.92
C TRP A 112 6.62 -9.99 -8.52
N ASN A 113 5.29 -9.93 -8.63
CA ASN A 113 4.51 -10.94 -9.31
C ASN A 113 4.98 -11.15 -10.76
N PHE A 114 5.19 -10.08 -11.52
CA PHE A 114 5.70 -10.21 -12.89
C PHE A 114 7.14 -10.75 -12.97
N VAL A 115 7.99 -10.47 -11.97
CA VAL A 115 9.34 -11.06 -11.90
C VAL A 115 9.24 -12.58 -11.78
N GLU A 116 8.50 -13.07 -10.77
CA GLU A 116 8.39 -14.53 -10.55
C GLU A 116 7.87 -15.25 -11.78
N PHE A 117 6.78 -14.74 -12.34
CA PHE A 117 6.13 -15.34 -13.49
C PHE A 117 6.98 -15.18 -14.75
N GLY A 118 7.61 -14.02 -14.98
CA GLY A 118 8.44 -13.74 -16.15
C GLY A 118 9.69 -14.62 -16.24
N PHE A 119 10.27 -14.99 -15.10
CA PHE A 119 11.40 -15.92 -15.02
C PHE A 119 10.98 -17.39 -14.85
N GLY A 120 9.67 -17.70 -14.84
CA GLY A 120 9.17 -19.06 -14.67
C GLY A 120 9.40 -19.64 -13.27
N ILE A 121 9.71 -18.79 -12.28
CA ILE A 121 10.01 -19.20 -10.91
C ILE A 121 8.72 -19.76 -10.28
N GLY A 122 8.67 -21.07 -10.06
CA GLY A 122 7.53 -21.75 -9.44
C GLY A 122 6.39 -22.16 -10.39
N THR A 123 6.49 -21.88 -11.70
CA THR A 123 5.50 -22.30 -12.72
C THR A 123 6.03 -23.31 -13.72
N GLY A 124 7.35 -23.59 -13.72
CA GLY A 124 7.99 -24.56 -14.62
C GLY A 124 8.03 -24.13 -16.10
N GLY A 125 7.60 -22.90 -16.40
CA GLY A 125 7.61 -22.31 -17.73
C GLY A 125 8.93 -21.62 -18.09
N GLY A 126 9.16 -21.38 -19.38
CA GLY A 126 10.31 -20.63 -19.89
C GLY A 126 10.17 -19.11 -19.72
N LEU A 127 11.22 -18.38 -20.10
CA LEU A 127 11.28 -16.91 -19.98
C LEU A 127 10.17 -16.23 -20.79
N ALA A 128 9.27 -15.52 -20.11
CA ALA A 128 8.16 -14.77 -20.72
C ALA A 128 8.49 -13.28 -20.79
N TRP A 129 9.02 -12.83 -21.94
CA TRP A 129 9.48 -11.45 -22.14
C TRP A 129 8.42 -10.38 -21.86
N GLY A 130 7.14 -10.63 -22.19
CA GLY A 130 6.06 -9.68 -21.92
C GLY A 130 5.89 -9.40 -20.42
N TRP A 131 6.05 -10.43 -19.59
CA TRP A 131 5.99 -10.30 -18.13
C TRP A 131 7.26 -9.63 -17.59
N VAL A 132 8.44 -9.94 -18.13
CA VAL A 132 9.71 -9.29 -17.74
C VAL A 132 9.68 -7.78 -18.00
N ILE A 133 9.18 -7.34 -19.15
CA ILE A 133 9.06 -5.91 -19.46
C ILE A 133 8.14 -5.22 -18.45
N CYS A 134 6.98 -5.82 -18.16
CA CYS A 134 6.05 -5.31 -17.15
C CYS A 134 6.73 -5.24 -15.78
N ALA A 135 7.46 -6.29 -15.37
CA ALA A 135 8.20 -6.31 -14.11
C ALA A 135 9.15 -5.11 -13.99
N VAL A 136 9.97 -4.87 -15.01
CA VAL A 136 10.92 -3.75 -15.02
C VAL A 136 10.20 -2.41 -14.92
N THR A 137 9.14 -2.18 -15.71
CA THR A 137 8.38 -0.93 -15.67
C THR A 137 7.75 -0.68 -14.30
N PHE A 138 7.11 -1.68 -13.71
CA PHE A 138 6.49 -1.58 -12.39
C PHE A 138 7.55 -1.39 -11.28
N LEU A 139 8.68 -2.08 -11.35
CA LEU A 139 9.79 -1.89 -10.42
C LEU A 139 10.39 -0.49 -10.50
N LEU A 140 10.50 0.10 -11.69
CA LEU A 140 10.96 1.48 -11.85
C LEU A 140 9.94 2.49 -11.31
N MET A 141 8.66 2.33 -11.67
CA MET A 141 7.58 3.23 -11.21
C MET A 141 7.38 3.18 -9.70
N GLY A 142 7.55 2.03 -9.06
CA GLY A 142 7.46 1.88 -7.60
C GLY A 142 8.76 2.21 -6.87
N GLY A 143 9.90 1.81 -7.45
CA GLY A 143 11.22 1.89 -6.84
C GLY A 143 11.81 3.30 -6.79
N VAL A 144 11.60 4.11 -7.84
CA VAL A 144 12.12 5.50 -7.86
C VAL A 144 11.49 6.36 -6.75
N PRO A 145 10.15 6.42 -6.60
CA PRO A 145 9.54 7.15 -5.49
C PRO A 145 9.93 6.57 -4.12
N LEU A 146 10.09 5.25 -4.02
CA LEU A 146 10.52 4.59 -2.79
C LEU A 146 11.91 5.10 -2.37
N ALA A 147 12.87 5.14 -3.29
CA ALA A 147 14.23 5.59 -3.01
C ALA A 147 14.26 7.06 -2.53
N ILE A 148 13.44 7.93 -3.11
CA ILE A 148 13.34 9.35 -2.73
C ILE A 148 12.74 9.51 -1.33
N ILE A 149 11.63 8.79 -1.05
CA ILE A 149 10.96 8.85 0.25
C ILE A 149 11.87 8.26 1.33
N LEU A 150 12.50 7.12 1.05
CA LEU A 150 13.33 6.40 2.00
C LEU A 150 14.63 7.16 2.32
N SER A 151 15.27 7.78 1.32
CA SER A 151 16.45 8.63 1.56
C SER A 151 16.11 9.87 2.39
N SER A 152 14.96 10.49 2.15
CA SER A 152 14.45 11.61 2.96
C SER A 152 14.17 11.17 4.40
N PHE A 153 13.55 10.00 4.57
CA PHE A 153 13.25 9.42 5.87
C PHE A 153 14.53 9.10 6.67
N PHE A 154 15.52 8.44 6.05
CA PHE A 154 16.79 8.14 6.70
C PHE A 154 17.58 9.40 7.06
N ARG A 155 17.50 10.44 6.21
CA ARG A 155 18.11 11.74 6.51
C ARG A 155 17.47 12.38 7.74
N SER A 156 16.14 12.38 7.86
CA SER A 156 15.45 12.86 9.06
C SER A 156 15.77 12.04 10.31
N MET A 157 15.95 10.71 10.18
CA MET A 157 16.42 9.88 11.30
C MET A 157 17.86 10.22 11.71
N ARG A 158 18.75 10.48 10.74
CA ARG A 158 20.14 10.87 11.02
C ARG A 158 20.21 12.22 11.72
N GLU A 159 19.42 13.18 11.27
CA GLU A 159 19.32 14.52 11.89
C GLU A 159 18.78 14.44 13.32
N ARG A 160 17.79 13.57 13.58
CA ARG A 160 17.28 13.32 14.94
C ARG A 160 18.27 12.58 15.83
N SER A 161 19.00 11.60 15.31
CA SER A 161 20.05 10.88 16.06
C SER A 161 21.17 11.80 16.53
N ASN A 162 21.43 12.89 15.80
CA ASN A 162 22.46 13.88 16.13
C ASN A 162 21.91 15.08 16.92
N GLY A 163 20.58 15.18 17.09
CA GLY A 163 19.93 16.28 17.80
C GLY A 163 19.76 16.01 19.30
N PRO A 164 19.63 17.05 20.14
CA PRO A 164 19.36 16.86 21.57
C PRO A 164 18.01 16.17 21.76
N ALA A 165 17.96 15.19 22.68
CA ALA A 165 16.77 14.41 23.02
C ALA A 165 15.68 15.32 23.62
N THR A 166 14.85 15.91 22.76
CA THR A 166 13.71 16.75 23.16
C THR A 166 12.47 15.86 23.31
N GLY A 167 12.13 15.56 24.57
CA GLY A 167 11.15 14.54 24.98
C GLY A 167 9.67 14.92 24.84
N GLU A 168 9.24 15.70 23.85
CA GLU A 168 7.82 16.08 23.71
C GLU A 168 7.29 15.92 22.27
N SER A 169 6.93 14.68 21.92
CA SER A 169 5.90 14.33 20.93
C SER A 169 5.52 12.86 21.16
N PRO A 170 4.28 12.41 20.84
CA PRO A 170 3.97 10.98 20.88
C PRO A 170 5.05 10.21 20.12
N PRO A 171 5.58 9.10 20.67
CA PRO A 171 6.80 8.50 20.14
C PRO A 171 6.55 8.11 18.68
N TRP A 172 7.27 8.78 17.77
CA TRP A 172 7.30 8.47 16.33
C TRP A 172 7.34 6.96 16.04
N GLY A 173 8.04 6.20 16.90
CA GLY A 173 8.09 4.75 16.82
C GLY A 173 6.73 4.09 17.06
N LEU A 174 5.95 4.54 18.04
CA LEU A 174 4.63 3.96 18.34
C LEU A 174 3.64 4.19 17.19
N SER A 175 3.64 5.37 16.56
CA SER A 175 2.76 5.63 15.42
C SER A 175 3.14 4.79 14.19
N LEU A 176 4.43 4.54 13.95
CA LEU A 176 4.89 3.61 12.92
C LEU A 176 4.53 2.16 13.26
N LEU A 177 4.72 1.74 14.52
CA LEU A 177 4.40 0.39 14.97
C LEU A 177 2.90 0.10 14.85
N LEU A 178 2.04 1.06 15.21
CA LEU A 178 0.59 0.91 15.05
C LEU A 178 0.18 0.82 13.58
N GLN A 179 0.77 1.64 12.71
CA GLN A 179 0.50 1.56 11.27
C GLN A 179 1.03 0.25 10.67
N ALA A 180 2.22 -0.20 11.08
CA ALA A 180 2.80 -1.46 10.63
C ALA A 180 1.98 -2.66 11.12
N ALA A 181 1.51 -2.65 12.36
CA ALA A 181 0.62 -3.67 12.91
C ALA A 181 -0.72 -3.70 12.18
N ALA A 182 -1.30 -2.54 11.87
CA ALA A 182 -2.53 -2.45 11.07
C ALA A 182 -2.31 -2.97 9.64
N ALA A 183 -1.20 -2.62 9.00
CA ALA A 183 -0.86 -3.12 7.67
C ALA A 183 -0.62 -4.64 7.67
N ALA A 184 0.14 -5.15 8.65
CA ALA A 184 0.39 -6.59 8.80
C ALA A 184 -0.91 -7.36 9.06
N GLY A 185 -1.76 -6.87 9.95
CA GLY A 185 -3.08 -7.46 10.22
C GLY A 185 -3.97 -7.48 8.98
N GLY A 186 -3.99 -6.39 8.21
CA GLY A 186 -4.75 -6.31 6.96
C GLY A 186 -4.24 -7.30 5.92
N ALA A 187 -2.91 -7.37 5.74
CA ALA A 187 -2.29 -8.31 4.81
C ALA A 187 -2.56 -9.77 5.19
N LEU A 188 -2.39 -10.14 6.47
CA LEU A 188 -2.67 -11.50 6.96
C LEU A 188 -4.14 -11.88 6.76
N LEU A 189 -5.08 -10.98 7.11
CA LEU A 189 -6.49 -11.25 6.88
C LEU A 189 -6.82 -11.40 5.39
N GLY A 190 -6.15 -10.63 4.52
CA GLY A 190 -6.31 -10.75 3.07
C GLY A 190 -5.85 -12.09 2.53
N LEU A 191 -4.75 -12.62 3.07
CA LEU A 191 -4.24 -13.94 2.73
C LEU A 191 -5.22 -15.05 3.14
N GLU A 192 -5.74 -15.00 4.36
CA GLU A 192 -6.72 -15.97 4.85
C GLU A 192 -8.06 -15.86 4.10
N PHE A 193 -8.52 -14.64 3.80
CA PHE A 193 -9.75 -14.47 3.03
C PHE A 193 -9.60 -15.05 1.62
N PHE A 194 -8.47 -14.80 0.95
CA PHE A 194 -8.24 -15.36 -0.38
C PHE A 194 -8.10 -16.89 -0.35
N SER A 195 -7.44 -17.46 0.66
CA SER A 195 -7.31 -18.91 0.79
C SER A 195 -8.66 -19.61 0.98
N THR A 196 -9.65 -18.95 1.58
CA THR A 196 -11.02 -19.47 1.68
C THR A 196 -11.83 -19.38 0.39
N LEU A 197 -11.41 -18.54 -0.55
CA LEU A 197 -12.12 -18.29 -1.82
C LEU A 197 -11.57 -19.12 -2.99
N SER A 198 -10.31 -19.56 -2.93
CA SER A 198 -9.60 -20.26 -4.01
C SER A 198 -9.52 -21.76 -3.78
#